data_AF-A0AAU0MIJ5-F1
#
_entry.id   AF-A0AAU0MIJ5-F1
#
_cell.length_a   1.000
_cell.length_b   1.000
_cell.length_c   1.000
_cell.angle_alpha   90.00
_cell.angle_beta   90.00
_cell.angle_gamma   90.00
#
_symmetry.space_group_name_H-M   'P 1'
#
loop_
_entity.id
_entity.type
_entity.pdbx_description
1 polymer ?
#
loop_
_entity_poly.entity_id
_entity_poly.type
_entity_poly.pdbx_seq_one_letter_code
_entity_poly.pdbx_strand_id
1 'polypeptide(L)'
;MSVRGVFVTAALAVAMWAGATSATHGLAGESAASGSAIPVTTAAPVTCDDLIDQTLRAELASSGYREAETVGTSDEPTMHDDATSWTVWSEIFDGQGLTCWWLRDTDPDAVAVGYAIVSDQDTLRERLLANGYARSDSADGPVYTLIAEPDDTVVLSFPAREVLLGDGVLMASRGLTSSALAVIRARILPMLDLPDPVEEEPDENTAIDTPTENVAIDEGAPTAAPTDLRDGPTAPSTLSELRTPSQVSLDPLTLGCTLGLTLVFAAILAFPGRLMETAISENYDRVSRLWAPLAAVGRRIGQPVARATRAASARLPRAAPLALGVLAAAVIAGFVDPTFGWNAGSVRMVASNIVAFGVEAVAGAALVAGVARRWAISPTARVGLVAGSLGILLASVLLSRLTGFAPGVVFGLIIAAALPAALSTRDGLRLAVVEIAYVAGAGMSAWFLYGVLAEPLTRSGGILDRFAVEALAGITVLGISALPIMLLPLGGLAGSAIFSASRGMWIIVYAAGASLFMVVLLPFPGSWEETSTPFWVWTSLFAAYAVVAVAIWTVLTKTRRDTGDRARAHGEREPVR
;
A
#
# COMPACT_ATOMS: atom_id res chain seq x y z
N MET A 1 -14.26 -38.42 -10.04
CA MET A 1 -13.47 -37.26 -10.51
C MET A 1 -12.03 -37.43 -10.05
N SER A 2 -11.08 -37.60 -10.98
CA SER A 2 -9.66 -37.70 -10.63
C SER A 2 -9.16 -36.34 -10.15
N VAL A 3 -8.24 -36.32 -9.19
CA VAL A 3 -7.63 -35.10 -8.65
C VAL A 3 -7.03 -34.26 -9.78
N ARG A 4 -6.47 -34.90 -10.82
CA ARG A 4 -5.99 -34.23 -12.03
C ARG A 4 -7.09 -33.43 -12.76
N GLY A 5 -8.33 -33.92 -12.78
CA GLY A 5 -9.43 -33.24 -13.46
C GLY A 5 -9.78 -31.89 -12.83
N VAL A 6 -9.85 -31.81 -11.50
CA VAL A 6 -10.19 -30.57 -10.78
C VAL A 6 -9.11 -29.50 -10.95
N PHE A 7 -7.83 -29.89 -10.95
CA PHE A 7 -6.71 -28.96 -11.14
C PHE A 7 -6.58 -28.47 -12.58
N VAL A 8 -6.86 -29.31 -13.57
CA VAL A 8 -6.90 -28.89 -14.98
C VAL A 8 -8.02 -27.88 -15.19
N THR A 9 -9.19 -28.05 -14.56
CA THR A 9 -10.28 -27.07 -14.65
C THR A 9 -9.95 -25.74 -13.96
N ALA A 10 -9.29 -25.76 -12.80
CA ALA A 10 -8.87 -24.54 -12.10
C ALA A 10 -7.75 -23.79 -12.85
N ALA A 11 -6.75 -24.50 -13.38
CA ALA A 11 -5.69 -23.91 -14.19
C ALA A 11 -6.20 -23.39 -15.55
N LEU A 12 -7.15 -24.09 -16.18
CA LEU A 12 -7.82 -23.61 -17.39
C LEU A 12 -8.72 -22.41 -17.12
N ALA A 13 -9.37 -22.33 -15.95
CA ALA A 13 -10.14 -21.15 -15.57
C ALA A 13 -9.25 -19.91 -15.42
N VAL A 14 -8.05 -20.06 -14.84
CA VAL A 14 -7.05 -18.97 -14.74
C VAL A 14 -6.47 -18.60 -16.11
N ALA A 15 -6.18 -19.58 -16.97
CA ALA A 15 -5.61 -19.35 -18.30
C ALA A 15 -6.61 -18.80 -19.33
N MET A 16 -7.88 -19.26 -19.30
CA MET A 16 -8.95 -18.70 -20.15
C MET A 16 -9.31 -17.28 -19.74
N TRP A 17 -9.14 -16.92 -18.46
CA TRP A 17 -9.43 -15.58 -17.97
C TRP A 17 -8.37 -14.56 -18.40
N ALA A 18 -7.08 -14.97 -18.49
CA ALA A 18 -6.00 -14.15 -19.05
C ALA A 18 -6.15 -13.84 -20.56
N GLY A 19 -6.94 -14.63 -21.30
CA GLY A 19 -7.18 -14.41 -22.74
C GLY A 19 -8.37 -13.49 -23.05
N ALA A 20 -9.25 -13.22 -22.09
CA ALA A 20 -10.47 -12.43 -22.33
C ALA A 20 -10.25 -10.91 -22.27
N THR A 21 -9.13 -10.45 -21.68
CA THR A 21 -8.79 -9.02 -21.53
C THR A 21 -8.24 -8.37 -22.79
N SER A 22 -7.88 -9.14 -23.83
CA SER A 22 -7.30 -8.62 -25.07
C SER A 22 -8.33 -8.10 -26.08
N ALA A 23 -9.63 -8.21 -25.80
CA ALA A 23 -10.69 -8.04 -26.81
C ALA A 23 -11.53 -6.75 -26.69
N THR A 24 -11.26 -5.86 -25.74
CA THR A 24 -12.13 -4.70 -25.46
C THR A 24 -11.38 -3.38 -25.41
N HIS A 25 -10.74 -2.96 -26.51
CA HIS A 25 -10.50 -1.54 -26.78
C HIS A 25 -10.41 -1.31 -28.29
N GLY A 26 -11.53 -0.94 -28.89
CA GLY A 26 -11.62 -0.46 -30.26
C GLY A 26 -12.81 0.49 -30.40
N LEU A 27 -12.54 1.66 -31.00
CA LEU A 27 -13.44 2.77 -31.35
C LEU A 27 -13.73 3.75 -30.19
N ALA A 28 -13.70 5.07 -30.33
CA ALA A 28 -13.81 5.94 -31.50
C ALA A 28 -12.98 7.24 -31.29
N GLY A 29 -12.48 7.80 -32.38
CA GLY A 29 -11.86 9.13 -32.39
C GLY A 29 -12.90 10.18 -32.81
N GLU A 30 -13.02 11.25 -32.03
CA GLU A 30 -13.86 12.40 -32.33
C GLU A 30 -12.98 13.65 -32.34
N SER A 31 -13.02 14.37 -33.46
CA SER A 31 -12.21 15.53 -33.80
C SER A 31 -12.80 16.78 -33.17
N ALA A 32 -12.12 17.39 -32.20
CA ALA A 32 -12.50 18.69 -31.65
C ALA A 32 -11.94 19.84 -32.51
N ALA A 33 -12.80 20.82 -32.78
CA ALA A 33 -12.53 22.00 -33.59
C ALA A 33 -11.69 23.05 -32.84
N SER A 34 -10.85 23.79 -33.59
CA SER A 34 -10.01 24.88 -33.08
C SER A 34 -10.83 26.10 -32.65
N GLY A 35 -10.80 26.44 -31.37
CA GLY A 35 -11.23 27.74 -30.85
C GLY A 35 -10.10 28.76 -30.92
N SER A 36 -10.39 29.99 -31.33
CA SER A 36 -9.41 31.10 -31.38
C SER A 36 -9.10 31.64 -29.98
N ALA A 37 -7.81 31.85 -29.71
CA ALA A 37 -7.30 32.42 -28.47
C ALA A 37 -7.70 33.90 -28.29
N ILE A 38 -8.08 34.26 -27.07
CA ILE A 38 -8.29 35.65 -26.61
C ILE A 38 -6.93 36.19 -26.13
N PRO A 39 -6.51 37.41 -26.53
CA PRO A 39 -5.24 37.96 -26.06
C PRO A 39 -5.31 38.34 -24.57
N VAL A 40 -4.46 37.70 -23.77
CA VAL A 40 -4.24 38.04 -22.36
C VAL A 40 -3.57 39.42 -22.30
N THR A 41 -4.18 40.35 -21.56
CA THR A 41 -3.60 41.68 -21.32
C THR A 41 -2.67 41.64 -20.12
N THR A 42 -1.51 42.26 -20.26
CA THR A 42 -0.33 42.08 -19.42
C THR A 42 -0.53 42.59 -17.98
N ALA A 43 -0.70 41.68 -17.04
CA ALA A 43 -0.36 41.91 -15.63
C ALA A 43 1.15 42.22 -15.51
N ALA A 44 1.56 42.90 -14.44
CA ALA A 44 2.96 43.21 -14.17
C ALA A 44 3.82 41.91 -14.21
N PRO A 45 5.09 41.98 -14.68
CA PRO A 45 5.94 40.79 -14.75
C PRO A 45 6.09 40.18 -13.35
N VAL A 46 5.72 38.91 -13.22
CA VAL A 46 5.90 38.11 -12.00
C VAL A 46 7.39 38.06 -11.67
N THR A 47 7.75 38.35 -10.42
CA THR A 47 9.12 38.33 -9.92
C THR A 47 9.36 37.10 -9.03
N CYS A 48 10.63 36.78 -8.73
CA CYS A 48 10.95 35.68 -7.81
C CYS A 48 10.39 35.92 -6.41
N ASP A 49 10.23 37.19 -6.03
CA ASP A 49 9.60 37.59 -4.78
C ASP A 49 8.10 37.24 -4.72
N ASP A 50 7.44 37.18 -5.87
CA ASP A 50 6.03 36.80 -5.97
C ASP A 50 5.84 35.27 -5.90
N LEU A 51 6.78 34.51 -6.46
CA LEU A 51 6.74 33.04 -6.46
C LEU A 51 7.10 32.42 -5.10
N ILE A 52 8.06 33.02 -4.37
CA ILE A 52 8.60 32.46 -3.13
C ILE A 52 8.50 33.45 -1.98
N ASP A 53 7.73 33.08 -0.95
CA ASP A 53 7.57 33.88 0.26
C ASP A 53 8.82 33.83 1.17
N GLN A 54 8.84 34.68 2.21
CA GLN A 54 9.96 34.69 3.17
C GLN A 54 10.07 33.37 3.95
N THR A 55 8.97 32.65 4.13
CA THR A 55 8.94 31.38 4.86
C THR A 55 9.71 30.31 4.10
N LEU A 56 9.41 30.13 2.81
CA LEU A 56 10.07 29.17 1.95
C LEU A 56 11.53 29.57 1.68
N ARG A 57 11.82 30.88 1.55
CA ARG A 57 13.21 31.36 1.52
C ARG A 57 13.98 31.02 2.80
N ALA A 58 13.37 31.17 3.96
CA ALA A 58 13.98 30.77 5.23
C ALA A 58 14.18 29.25 5.33
N GLU A 59 13.24 28.45 4.83
CA GLU A 59 13.35 26.99 4.77
C GLU A 59 14.50 26.54 3.87
N LEU A 60 14.59 27.10 2.65
CA LEU A 60 15.68 26.86 1.70
C LEU A 60 17.03 27.29 2.29
N ALA A 61 17.11 28.49 2.88
CA ALA A 61 18.32 28.99 3.54
C ALA A 61 18.73 28.11 4.73
N SER A 62 17.78 27.65 5.54
CA SER A 62 18.05 26.75 6.67
C SER A 62 18.55 25.37 6.21
N SER A 63 18.19 24.97 4.99
CA SER A 63 18.64 23.75 4.32
C SER A 63 19.96 23.94 3.55
N GLY A 64 20.61 25.10 3.71
CA GLY A 64 21.92 25.41 3.13
C GLY A 64 21.87 25.90 1.68
N TYR A 65 20.68 26.15 1.12
CA TYR A 65 20.55 26.72 -0.21
C TYR A 65 20.68 28.24 -0.18
N ARG A 66 21.33 28.80 -1.20
CA ARG A 66 21.41 30.24 -1.45
C ARG A 66 20.74 30.56 -2.76
N GLU A 67 19.99 31.66 -2.77
CA GLU A 67 19.43 32.20 -4.01
C GLU A 67 20.59 32.50 -4.95
N ALA A 68 20.57 31.87 -6.13
CA ALA A 68 21.48 32.25 -7.19
C ALA A 68 21.01 33.63 -7.65
N GLU A 69 21.88 34.64 -7.53
CA GLU A 69 21.58 35.96 -8.09
C GLU A 69 21.07 35.77 -9.52
N THR A 70 19.90 36.35 -9.80
CA THR A 70 19.16 36.18 -11.04
C THR A 70 20.13 36.36 -12.20
N VAL A 71 20.34 35.30 -12.99
CA VAL A 71 21.12 35.38 -14.23
C VAL A 71 20.31 36.25 -15.17
N GLY A 72 20.54 37.56 -15.09
CA GLY A 72 19.97 38.54 -16.00
C GLY A 72 20.35 38.16 -17.42
N THR A 73 19.44 38.43 -18.34
CA THR A 73 19.46 38.04 -19.76
C THR A 73 20.63 38.60 -20.59
N SER A 74 21.74 39.06 -19.99
CA SER A 74 22.82 39.71 -20.71
C SER A 74 24.26 39.45 -20.24
N ASP A 75 24.53 38.79 -19.12
CA ASP A 75 25.92 38.51 -18.69
C ASP A 75 26.11 37.03 -18.34
N GLU A 76 26.85 36.30 -19.19
CA GLU A 76 27.21 34.89 -18.99
C GLU A 76 28.04 34.73 -17.70
N PRO A 77 27.59 33.92 -16.72
CA PRO A 77 28.43 33.58 -15.59
C PRO A 77 29.48 32.57 -16.04
N THR A 78 30.75 32.89 -15.83
CA THR A 78 31.85 31.92 -15.95
C THR A 78 31.79 30.96 -14.76
N MET A 79 30.94 29.94 -14.87
CA MET A 79 30.91 28.78 -13.99
C MET A 79 31.40 27.56 -14.79
N HIS A 80 32.22 26.71 -14.16
CA HIS A 80 33.00 25.64 -14.76
C HIS A 80 32.29 24.78 -15.84
N ASP A 81 32.84 24.83 -17.06
CA ASP A 81 32.91 23.87 -18.20
C ASP A 81 31.79 22.85 -18.55
N ASP A 82 30.73 22.65 -17.76
CA ASP A 82 29.62 21.76 -18.11
C ASP A 82 28.40 22.55 -18.60
N ALA A 83 28.55 23.19 -19.77
CA ALA A 83 27.59 24.12 -20.38
C ALA A 83 26.30 23.46 -20.96
N THR A 84 26.17 22.13 -20.91
CA THR A 84 25.09 21.38 -21.59
C THR A 84 23.78 21.29 -20.81
N SER A 85 23.79 21.41 -19.48
CA SER A 85 22.54 21.36 -18.71
C SER A 85 21.74 22.65 -18.83
N TRP A 86 22.41 23.81 -18.86
CA TRP A 86 21.76 25.13 -18.93
C TRP A 86 21.02 25.37 -20.26
N THR A 87 21.53 24.82 -21.37
CA THR A 87 20.91 24.98 -22.70
C THR A 87 19.50 24.37 -22.77
N VAL A 88 19.28 23.22 -22.12
CA VAL A 88 17.96 22.57 -22.11
C VAL A 88 16.93 23.43 -21.36
N TRP A 89 17.32 24.07 -20.25
CA TRP A 89 16.43 24.93 -19.47
C TRP A 89 16.10 26.23 -20.21
N SER A 90 17.06 26.85 -20.90
CA SER A 90 16.79 28.02 -21.74
C SER A 90 15.94 27.71 -22.98
N GLU A 91 16.02 26.48 -23.51
CA GLU A 91 15.23 26.06 -24.67
C GLU A 91 13.77 25.71 -24.33
N ILE A 92 13.51 25.20 -23.11
CA ILE A 92 12.15 24.96 -22.62
C ILE A 92 11.46 26.29 -22.33
N PHE A 93 12.20 27.26 -21.80
CA PHE A 93 11.71 28.58 -21.45
C PHE A 93 12.26 29.62 -22.43
N ASP A 94 11.79 29.60 -23.69
CA ASP A 94 12.16 30.49 -24.83
C ASP A 94 12.03 32.01 -24.50
N GLY A 95 12.77 32.52 -23.52
CA GLY A 95 12.82 33.91 -23.06
C GLY A 95 11.57 34.47 -22.38
N GLN A 96 10.47 33.72 -22.26
CA GLN A 96 9.18 34.24 -21.73
C GLN A 96 8.77 33.67 -20.36
N GLY A 97 9.65 32.90 -19.72
CA GLY A 97 9.44 32.36 -18.38
C GLY A 97 10.30 33.05 -17.32
N LEU A 98 9.83 33.06 -16.07
CA LEU A 98 10.64 33.39 -14.91
C LEU A 98 11.15 32.08 -14.29
N THR A 99 12.47 31.93 -14.16
CA THR A 99 13.05 30.83 -13.39
C THR A 99 13.89 31.38 -12.24
N CYS A 100 13.61 30.89 -11.05
CA CYS A 100 14.30 31.25 -9.83
C CYS A 100 15.09 30.04 -9.35
N TRP A 101 16.38 30.24 -9.06
CA TRP A 101 17.32 29.16 -8.76
C TRP A 101 17.90 29.34 -7.37
N TRP A 102 18.03 28.23 -6.66
CA TRP A 102 18.69 28.13 -5.37
C TRP A 102 19.72 27.01 -5.42
N LEU A 103 20.96 27.31 -5.03
CA LEU A 103 22.10 26.40 -5.13
C LEU A 103 22.67 26.14 -3.74
N ARG A 104 23.16 24.92 -3.48
CA ARG A 104 23.89 24.60 -2.25
C ARG A 104 25.40 24.73 -2.51
N ASP A 105 26.13 25.43 -1.64
CA ASP A 105 27.58 25.69 -1.83
C ASP A 105 28.43 24.41 -1.91
N THR A 106 27.95 23.31 -1.32
CA THR A 106 28.76 22.10 -1.09
C THR A 106 28.30 20.87 -1.88
N ASP A 107 27.22 20.98 -2.64
CA ASP A 107 26.57 19.84 -3.29
C ASP A 107 25.97 20.32 -4.63
N PRO A 108 26.10 19.58 -5.75
CA PRO A 108 25.42 19.87 -7.01
C PRO A 108 23.88 20.01 -6.96
N ASP A 109 23.25 19.86 -5.80
CA ASP A 109 21.82 20.02 -5.61
C ASP A 109 21.38 21.46 -5.86
N ALA A 110 20.49 21.61 -6.84
CA ALA A 110 19.81 22.86 -7.17
C ALA A 110 18.30 22.72 -6.95
N VAL A 111 17.67 23.77 -6.45
CA VAL A 111 16.23 23.95 -6.45
C VAL A 111 15.89 25.03 -7.46
N ALA A 112 15.15 24.64 -8.51
CA ALA A 112 14.59 25.57 -9.47
C ALA A 112 13.08 25.64 -9.24
N VAL A 113 12.55 26.86 -9.19
CA VAL A 113 11.12 27.13 -9.31
C VAL A 113 10.94 28.00 -10.54
N GLY A 114 10.32 27.42 -11.56
CA GLY A 114 10.09 28.06 -12.85
C GLY A 114 8.60 28.23 -13.13
N TYR A 115 8.26 29.33 -13.77
CA TYR A 115 6.95 29.58 -14.34
C TYR A 115 7.11 30.09 -15.78
N ALA A 116 6.36 29.51 -16.71
CA ALA A 116 6.20 30.06 -18.04
C ALA A 116 4.77 29.91 -18.53
N ILE A 117 4.31 30.95 -19.23
CA ILE A 117 3.05 30.91 -19.99
C ILE A 117 3.33 30.16 -21.28
N VAL A 118 2.55 29.11 -21.53
CA VAL A 118 2.72 28.28 -22.71
C VAL A 118 1.52 28.50 -23.61
N SER A 119 1.76 29.06 -24.80
CA SER A 119 0.68 29.35 -25.75
C SER A 119 0.05 28.10 -26.37
N ASP A 120 0.74 26.95 -26.34
CA ASP A 120 0.28 25.68 -26.87
C ASP A 120 0.78 24.50 -26.01
N GLN A 121 -0.14 23.92 -25.24
CA GLN A 121 0.15 22.82 -24.33
C GLN A 121 0.55 21.53 -25.04
N ASP A 122 0.05 21.29 -26.26
CA ASP A 122 0.35 20.07 -27.00
C ASP A 122 1.78 20.09 -27.52
N THR A 123 2.22 21.25 -28.03
CA THR A 123 3.62 21.45 -28.42
C THR A 123 4.57 21.28 -27.24
N LEU A 124 4.25 21.84 -26.07
CA LEU A 124 5.06 21.63 -24.88
C LEU A 124 5.10 20.17 -24.46
N ARG A 125 3.94 19.50 -24.44
CA ARG A 125 3.84 18.08 -24.12
C ARG A 125 4.71 17.24 -25.04
N GLU A 126 4.68 17.49 -26.34
CA GLU A 126 5.53 16.80 -27.31
C GLU A 126 7.02 17.09 -27.07
N ARG A 127 7.39 18.35 -26.77
CA ARG A 127 8.77 18.72 -26.42
C ARG A 127 9.25 18.04 -25.13
N LEU A 128 8.44 17.98 -24.08
CA LEU A 128 8.80 17.30 -22.83
C LEU A 128 9.01 15.80 -23.06
N LEU A 129 8.07 15.14 -23.75
CA LEU A 129 8.20 13.72 -24.07
C LEU A 129 9.41 13.43 -24.97
N ALA A 130 9.70 14.30 -25.94
CA ALA A 130 10.86 14.18 -26.83
C ALA A 130 12.20 14.34 -26.08
N ASN A 131 12.22 15.10 -24.97
CA ASN A 131 13.40 15.31 -24.13
C ASN A 131 13.51 14.30 -22.97
N GLY A 132 12.81 13.16 -23.04
CA GLY A 132 12.97 12.07 -22.06
C GLY A 132 12.17 12.23 -20.77
N TYR A 133 11.22 13.17 -20.72
CA TYR A 133 10.27 13.25 -19.60
C TYR A 133 9.18 12.19 -19.74
N ALA A 134 8.87 11.50 -18.64
CA ALA A 134 7.67 10.67 -18.55
C ALA A 134 6.51 11.45 -17.94
N ARG A 135 5.35 11.29 -18.56
CA ARG A 135 4.08 11.81 -18.06
C ARG A 135 3.47 10.84 -17.05
N SER A 136 3.02 11.36 -15.92
CA SER A 136 2.18 10.71 -14.94
C SER A 136 0.95 11.58 -14.69
N ASP A 137 -0.24 11.07 -14.93
CA ASP A 137 -1.47 11.81 -14.65
C ASP A 137 -1.75 11.79 -13.13
N SER A 138 -1.91 12.97 -12.54
CA SER A 138 -2.33 13.15 -11.14
C SER A 138 -3.71 13.79 -11.07
N ALA A 139 -4.36 13.73 -9.91
CA ALA A 139 -5.65 14.37 -9.68
C ALA A 139 -5.60 15.90 -9.93
N ASP A 140 -4.40 16.49 -9.87
CA ASP A 140 -4.18 17.92 -10.00
C ASP A 140 -3.62 18.33 -11.38
N GLY A 141 -3.61 17.42 -12.36
CA GLY A 141 -3.06 17.64 -13.69
C GLY A 141 -1.90 16.70 -14.04
N PRO A 142 -1.44 16.72 -15.31
CA PRO A 142 -0.33 15.88 -15.75
C PRO A 142 0.98 16.37 -15.13
N VAL A 143 1.73 15.40 -14.57
CA VAL A 143 3.05 15.59 -13.97
C VAL A 143 4.09 15.02 -14.91
N TYR A 144 5.09 15.80 -15.29
CA TYR A 144 6.19 15.33 -16.12
C TYR A 144 7.44 15.16 -15.25
N THR A 145 8.12 14.03 -15.41
CA THR A 145 9.32 13.69 -14.63
C THR A 145 10.40 13.20 -15.57
N LEU A 146 11.56 13.84 -15.54
CA LEU A 146 12.70 13.42 -16.35
C LEU A 146 13.16 12.01 -15.94
N ILE A 147 13.19 11.08 -16.90
CA ILE A 147 13.79 9.75 -16.69
C ILE A 147 15.25 9.84 -17.12
N ALA A 148 16.18 9.82 -16.17
CA ALA A 148 17.60 9.75 -16.49
C ALA A 148 17.94 8.39 -17.13
N GLU A 149 18.61 8.38 -18.29
CA GLU A 149 19.22 7.17 -18.83
C GLU A 149 20.47 6.77 -18.02
N PRO A 150 20.74 5.47 -17.81
CA PRO A 150 21.66 5.03 -16.75
C PRO A 150 23.16 5.20 -17.05
N ASP A 151 23.56 5.59 -18.26
CA ASP A 151 24.88 5.21 -18.80
C ASP A 151 25.83 6.34 -19.24
N ASP A 152 25.58 7.63 -18.98
CA ASP A 152 26.57 8.68 -19.28
C ASP A 152 27.01 9.53 -18.08
N THR A 153 28.33 9.62 -17.95
CA THR A 153 29.11 10.28 -16.89
C THR A 153 28.85 11.78 -16.82
N VAL A 154 28.44 12.22 -15.63
CA VAL A 154 28.35 13.63 -15.19
C VAL A 154 27.45 14.50 -16.06
N VAL A 155 26.16 14.23 -15.98
CA VAL A 155 25.13 15.25 -16.19
C VAL A 155 24.35 15.35 -14.89
N LEU A 156 24.28 16.56 -14.32
CA LEU A 156 23.50 16.89 -13.14
C LEU A 156 22.04 16.47 -13.35
N SER A 157 21.70 15.24 -12.97
CA SER A 157 20.35 14.71 -13.06
C SER A 157 19.53 15.35 -11.95
N PHE A 158 18.78 16.40 -12.29
CA PHE A 158 17.73 16.93 -11.44
C PHE A 158 16.44 16.17 -11.75
N PRO A 159 16.02 15.21 -10.91
CA PRO A 159 14.65 14.72 -10.95
C PRO A 159 13.73 15.90 -10.58
N ALA A 160 13.18 16.57 -11.58
CA ALA A 160 12.15 17.58 -11.42
C ALA A 160 10.77 16.90 -11.35
N ARG A 161 9.92 17.37 -10.43
CA ARG A 161 8.47 17.20 -10.54
C ARG A 161 7.95 18.44 -11.25
N GLU A 162 7.48 18.26 -12.48
CA GLU A 162 6.75 19.31 -13.18
C GLU A 162 5.27 19.13 -12.92
N VAL A 163 4.57 20.19 -12.55
CA VAL A 163 3.13 20.21 -12.37
C VAL A 163 2.58 21.23 -13.37
N LEU A 164 1.82 20.77 -14.36
CA LEU A 164 1.04 21.68 -15.20
C LEU A 164 -0.13 22.27 -14.40
N LEU A 165 -0.26 23.60 -14.45
CA LEU A 165 -1.31 24.37 -13.79
C LEU A 165 -1.96 25.28 -14.82
N GLY A 166 -3.12 24.90 -15.38
CA GLY A 166 -3.77 25.68 -16.43
C GLY A 166 -2.82 25.90 -17.61
N ASP A 167 -2.65 27.14 -18.07
CA ASP A 167 -1.74 27.52 -19.16
C ASP A 167 -0.25 27.65 -18.75
N GLY A 168 0.08 27.28 -17.51
CA GLY A 168 1.40 27.40 -16.92
C GLY A 168 2.07 26.08 -16.58
N VAL A 169 3.41 26.06 -16.59
CA VAL A 169 4.20 24.96 -16.03
C VAL A 169 4.86 25.42 -14.75
N LEU A 170 4.62 24.71 -13.65
CA LEU A 170 5.40 24.85 -12.42
C LEU A 170 6.42 23.73 -12.37
N MET A 171 7.70 24.08 -12.37
CA MET A 171 8.77 23.10 -12.18
C MET A 171 9.34 23.20 -10.77
N ALA A 172 9.52 22.06 -10.10
CA ALA A 172 10.10 21.96 -8.77
C ALA A 172 11.11 20.79 -8.72
N SER A 173 12.34 21.04 -8.27
CA SER A 173 13.35 19.97 -8.15
C SER A 173 13.12 19.06 -6.92
N ARG A 174 13.75 17.87 -6.89
CA ARG A 174 13.82 17.03 -5.68
C ARG A 174 14.50 17.82 -4.55
N GLY A 175 13.70 18.16 -3.55
CA GLY A 175 14.13 18.89 -2.36
C GLY A 175 12.99 19.67 -1.73
N LEU A 176 12.02 20.10 -2.54
CA LEU A 176 10.82 20.75 -2.06
C LEU A 176 9.91 19.75 -1.35
N THR A 177 9.59 20.04 -0.09
CA THR A 177 8.60 19.29 0.67
C THR A 177 7.21 19.43 0.02
N SER A 178 6.33 18.46 0.23
CA SER A 178 4.94 18.54 -0.28
C SER A 178 4.18 19.76 0.26
N SER A 179 4.55 20.25 1.45
CA SER A 179 4.07 21.52 2.01
C SER A 179 4.56 22.73 1.24
N ALA A 180 5.84 22.79 0.87
CA ALA A 180 6.39 23.88 0.06
C ALA A 180 5.69 23.94 -1.31
N LEU A 181 5.44 22.79 -1.93
CA LEU A 181 4.73 22.71 -3.21
C LEU A 181 3.29 23.23 -3.11
N ALA A 182 2.59 22.91 -2.01
CA ALA A 182 1.22 23.38 -1.76
C ALA A 182 1.17 24.90 -1.56
N VAL A 183 2.15 25.48 -0.87
CA VAL A 183 2.27 26.95 -0.67
C VAL A 183 2.53 27.65 -2.00
N ILE A 184 3.47 27.14 -2.81
CA ILE A 184 3.78 27.67 -4.14
C ILE A 184 2.51 27.62 -5.01
N ARG A 185 1.82 26.48 -5.05
CA ARG A 185 0.58 26.31 -5.83
C ARG A 185 -0.51 27.28 -5.39
N ALA A 186 -0.75 27.43 -4.08
CA ALA A 186 -1.79 28.31 -3.54
C ALA A 186 -1.56 29.79 -3.88
N ARG A 187 -0.31 30.19 -4.17
CA ARG A 187 0.02 31.54 -4.63
C ARG A 187 -0.02 31.72 -6.13
N ILE A 188 0.48 30.73 -6.88
CA ILE A 188 0.52 30.83 -8.35
C ILE A 188 -0.89 30.78 -8.93
N LEU A 189 -1.75 29.89 -8.43
CA LEU A 189 -3.10 29.70 -8.98
C LEU A 189 -3.92 31.00 -9.07
N PRO A 190 -3.98 31.86 -8.02
CA PRO A 190 -4.65 33.16 -8.11
C PRO A 190 -4.00 34.17 -9.07
N MET A 191 -2.68 34.08 -9.31
CA MET A 191 -1.97 34.99 -10.22
C MET A 191 -2.19 34.65 -11.70
N LEU A 192 -2.65 33.43 -11.99
CA LEU A 192 -2.85 32.96 -13.35
C LEU A 192 -4.12 33.53 -14.01
N ASP A 193 -4.93 34.30 -13.28
CA ASP A 193 -6.19 34.91 -13.72
C ASP A 193 -6.90 34.04 -14.77
N LEU A 194 -7.03 32.75 -14.45
CA LEU A 194 -7.77 31.83 -15.30
C LEU A 194 -9.18 32.40 -15.33
N PRO A 195 -9.71 32.78 -16.52
CA PRO A 195 -11.04 33.34 -16.59
C PRO A 195 -11.97 32.39 -15.86
N ASP A 196 -12.75 32.91 -14.91
CA ASP A 196 -13.80 32.14 -14.24
C ASP A 196 -14.50 31.31 -15.32
N PRO A 197 -14.66 29.99 -15.13
CA PRO A 197 -15.28 29.15 -16.14
C PRO A 197 -16.56 29.83 -16.56
N VAL A 198 -16.64 30.25 -17.83
CA VAL A 198 -17.75 31.04 -18.37
C VAL A 198 -19.02 30.44 -17.82
N GLU A 199 -19.65 31.11 -16.85
CA GLU A 199 -20.99 30.75 -16.41
C GLU A 199 -21.79 30.84 -17.70
N GLU A 200 -22.21 29.68 -18.23
CA GLU A 200 -23.18 29.63 -19.30
C GLU A 200 -24.30 30.57 -18.87
N GLU A 201 -24.49 31.68 -19.62
CA GLU A 201 -25.51 32.67 -19.32
C GLU A 201 -26.81 31.91 -19.02
N PRO A 202 -27.34 31.99 -17.80
CA PRO A 202 -28.62 31.38 -17.52
C PRO A 202 -29.64 32.13 -18.36
N ASP A 203 -30.36 31.39 -19.21
CA ASP A 203 -31.46 31.86 -20.03
C ASP A 203 -32.21 33.00 -19.33
N GLU A 204 -32.20 34.16 -19.99
CA GLU A 204 -32.81 35.43 -19.60
C GLU A 204 -34.35 35.29 -19.46
N ASN A 205 -34.83 34.53 -18.48
CA ASN A 205 -36.25 34.49 -18.16
C ASN A 205 -36.58 33.91 -16.77
N THR A 206 -36.00 34.41 -15.68
CA THR A 206 -36.69 34.37 -14.37
C THR A 206 -36.26 35.52 -13.48
N ALA A 207 -36.91 36.67 -13.62
CA ALA A 207 -36.82 37.75 -12.65
C ALA A 207 -37.48 37.32 -11.33
N ILE A 208 -36.67 37.09 -10.29
CA ILE A 208 -37.11 37.08 -8.89
C ILE A 208 -36.30 38.15 -8.15
N ASP A 209 -36.99 39.25 -7.83
CA ASP A 209 -36.51 40.29 -6.91
C ASP A 209 -36.08 39.68 -5.58
N THR A 210 -34.79 39.79 -5.25
CA THR A 210 -34.28 39.56 -3.90
C THR A 210 -33.60 40.84 -3.41
N PRO A 211 -33.93 41.39 -2.22
CA PRO A 211 -33.37 42.64 -1.76
C PRO A 211 -31.90 42.47 -1.35
N THR A 212 -31.07 43.41 -1.79
CA THR A 212 -29.66 43.57 -1.42
C THR A 212 -29.54 43.89 0.07
N GLU A 213 -29.19 42.90 0.90
CA GLU A 213 -28.75 43.10 2.28
C GLU A 213 -27.22 43.27 2.29
N ASN A 214 -26.77 44.50 2.54
CA ASN A 214 -25.37 44.85 2.73
C ASN A 214 -24.82 44.14 3.98
N VAL A 215 -24.16 43.00 3.79
CA VAL A 215 -23.39 42.34 4.85
C VAL A 215 -22.06 43.08 5.01
N ALA A 216 -21.98 43.89 6.06
CA ALA A 216 -20.74 44.44 6.55
C ALA A 216 -19.81 43.29 6.98
N ILE A 217 -18.59 43.29 6.42
CA ILE A 217 -17.54 42.35 6.80
C ILE A 217 -17.07 42.71 8.21
N ASP A 218 -17.42 41.87 9.19
CA ASP A 218 -16.98 41.95 10.57
C ASP A 218 -15.53 41.42 10.67
N GLU A 219 -14.56 42.33 10.77
CA GLU A 219 -13.11 42.08 10.94
C GLU A 219 -12.72 41.46 12.32
N GLY A 220 -13.67 40.83 13.02
CA GLY A 220 -13.49 40.35 14.41
C GLY A 220 -13.48 38.84 14.61
N ALA A 221 -13.64 38.02 13.56
CA ALA A 221 -13.69 36.57 13.75
C ALA A 221 -12.30 35.98 14.01
N PRO A 222 -12.09 35.21 15.10
CA PRO A 222 -10.81 34.55 15.36
C PRO A 222 -10.50 33.63 14.19
N THR A 223 -9.36 33.86 13.54
CA THR A 223 -8.77 33.00 12.52
C THR A 223 -8.75 31.57 13.05
N ALA A 224 -9.75 30.77 12.68
CA ALA A 224 -9.74 29.35 12.93
C ALA A 224 -8.51 28.82 12.21
N ALA A 225 -7.58 28.22 12.97
CA ALA A 225 -6.43 27.54 12.40
C ALA A 225 -6.91 26.64 11.26
N PRO A 226 -6.23 26.59 10.11
CA PRO A 226 -6.64 25.78 8.98
C PRO A 226 -6.83 24.35 9.49
N THR A 227 -8.08 23.90 9.48
CA THR A 227 -8.41 22.51 9.79
C THR A 227 -7.67 21.70 8.75
N ASP A 228 -6.67 20.95 9.20
CA ASP A 228 -5.77 20.20 8.34
C ASP A 228 -6.64 19.39 7.36
N LEU A 229 -6.55 19.65 6.05
CA LEU A 229 -7.39 19.05 5.00
C LEU A 229 -7.33 17.50 5.01
N ARG A 230 -6.41 16.94 5.79
CA ARG A 230 -6.18 15.53 6.06
C ARG A 230 -7.17 14.88 7.03
N ASP A 231 -7.93 15.64 7.81
CA ASP A 231 -8.89 15.08 8.79
C ASP A 231 -10.34 14.97 8.29
N GLY A 232 -10.57 15.34 7.02
CA GLY A 232 -11.88 15.31 6.40
C GLY A 232 -12.45 13.89 6.27
N PRO A 233 -13.79 13.71 6.25
CA PRO A 233 -14.43 12.41 6.05
C PRO A 233 -14.11 11.78 4.70
N THR A 234 -13.69 12.59 3.73
CA THR A 234 -13.33 12.22 2.36
C THR A 234 -11.82 12.20 2.12
N ALA A 235 -11.02 12.51 3.16
CA ALA A 235 -9.57 12.48 3.07
C ALA A 235 -9.09 11.06 2.71
N PRO A 236 -8.10 10.94 1.80
CA PRO A 236 -7.53 9.66 1.43
C PRO A 236 -6.79 9.05 2.62
N SER A 237 -6.75 7.73 2.64
CA SER A 237 -5.99 6.94 3.62
C SER A 237 -4.90 6.13 2.94
N THR A 238 -4.09 5.43 3.74
CA THR A 238 -3.10 4.49 3.19
C THR A 238 -3.71 3.44 2.27
N LEU A 239 -4.94 2.98 2.53
CA LEU A 239 -5.61 1.99 1.66
C LEU A 239 -6.06 2.58 0.31
N SER A 240 -6.21 3.90 0.20
CA SER A 240 -6.58 4.57 -1.05
C SER A 240 -5.43 4.65 -2.06
N GLU A 241 -4.21 4.29 -1.65
CA GLU A 241 -2.99 4.43 -2.46
C GLU A 241 -2.59 3.12 -3.15
N LEU A 242 -3.43 2.08 -3.10
CA LEU A 242 -3.16 0.81 -3.77
C LEU A 242 -3.02 1.04 -5.29
N ARG A 243 -1.98 0.49 -5.91
CA ARG A 243 -1.81 0.56 -7.37
C ARG A 243 -2.88 -0.25 -8.09
N THR A 244 -3.40 0.27 -9.19
CA THR A 244 -4.37 -0.42 -10.03
C THR A 244 -3.68 -1.47 -10.93
N PRO A 245 -4.40 -2.46 -11.47
CA PRO A 245 -3.84 -3.45 -12.39
C PRO A 245 -3.17 -2.84 -13.64
N SER A 246 -3.64 -1.69 -14.12
CA SER A 246 -3.04 -1.01 -15.28
C SER A 246 -1.71 -0.34 -14.97
N GLN A 247 -1.41 -0.07 -13.70
CA GLN A 247 -0.16 0.55 -13.25
C GLN A 247 0.96 -0.46 -12.98
N VAL A 248 0.65 -1.76 -13.03
CA VAL A 248 1.64 -2.82 -12.81
C VAL A 248 2.37 -3.12 -14.11
N SER A 249 3.69 -2.91 -14.12
CA SER A 249 4.54 -3.32 -15.24
C SER A 249 4.62 -4.84 -15.30
N LEU A 250 4.22 -5.41 -16.44
CA LEU A 250 4.38 -6.84 -16.76
C LEU A 250 5.64 -7.11 -17.59
N ASP A 251 6.63 -6.22 -17.51
CA ASP A 251 7.91 -6.39 -18.16
C ASP A 251 8.55 -7.75 -17.74
N PRO A 252 8.98 -8.60 -18.69
CA PRO A 252 9.52 -9.93 -18.38
C PRO A 252 10.71 -9.91 -17.42
N LEU A 253 11.56 -8.88 -17.47
CA LEU A 253 12.70 -8.75 -16.56
C LEU A 253 12.21 -8.44 -15.15
N THR A 254 11.29 -7.48 -15.01
CA THR A 254 10.65 -7.15 -13.72
C THR A 254 9.96 -8.38 -13.11
N LEU A 255 9.22 -9.15 -13.91
CA LEU A 255 8.59 -10.40 -13.48
C LEU A 255 9.63 -11.45 -13.07
N GLY A 256 10.72 -11.59 -13.82
CA GLY A 256 11.83 -12.49 -13.51
C GLY A 256 12.53 -12.15 -12.19
N CYS A 257 12.85 -10.88 -11.97
CA CYS A 257 13.43 -10.37 -10.73
C CYS A 257 12.46 -10.56 -9.56
N THR A 258 11.18 -10.26 -9.76
CA THR A 258 10.12 -10.44 -8.75
C THR A 258 9.99 -11.89 -8.33
N LEU A 259 9.94 -12.82 -9.29
CA LEU A 259 9.90 -14.26 -9.03
C LEU A 259 11.18 -14.73 -8.31
N GLY A 260 12.35 -14.27 -8.74
CA GLY A 260 13.63 -14.59 -8.10
C GLY A 260 13.67 -14.14 -6.64
N LEU A 261 13.31 -12.88 -6.37
CA LEU A 261 13.24 -12.30 -5.03
C LEU A 261 12.21 -13.03 -4.16
N THR A 262 11.05 -13.36 -4.74
CA THR A 262 10.02 -14.18 -4.09
C THR A 262 10.57 -15.52 -3.61
N LEU A 263 11.30 -16.24 -4.46
CA LEU A 263 11.90 -17.53 -4.10
C LEU A 263 12.96 -17.41 -3.01
N VAL A 264 13.74 -16.32 -3.02
CA VAL A 264 14.72 -16.02 -1.96
C VAL A 264 14.02 -15.75 -0.63
N PHE A 265 13.01 -14.86 -0.60
CA PHE A 265 12.23 -14.60 0.61
C PHE A 265 11.52 -15.85 1.13
N ALA A 266 10.96 -16.64 0.23
CA ALA A 266 10.35 -17.93 0.55
C ALA A 266 11.35 -18.85 1.25
N ALA A 267 12.56 -18.98 0.73
CA ALA A 267 13.60 -19.80 1.33
C ALA A 267 14.02 -19.27 2.71
N ILE A 268 14.20 -17.94 2.84
CA ILE A 268 14.59 -17.28 4.08
C ILE A 268 13.51 -17.42 5.17
N LEU A 269 12.22 -17.36 4.80
CA LEU A 269 11.12 -17.43 5.77
C LEU A 269 10.69 -18.87 6.08
N ALA A 270 10.58 -19.71 5.06
CA ALA A 270 10.08 -21.08 5.22
C ALA A 270 11.09 -21.96 5.98
N PHE A 271 12.40 -21.76 5.80
CA PHE A 271 13.40 -22.62 6.43
C PHE A 271 13.43 -22.48 7.97
N PRO A 272 13.58 -21.27 8.56
CA PRO A 272 13.53 -21.10 10.02
C PRO A 272 12.16 -21.43 10.58
N GLY A 273 11.09 -21.10 9.85
CA GLY A 273 9.71 -21.43 10.22
C GLY A 273 9.51 -22.93 10.41
N ARG A 274 9.99 -23.75 9.46
CA ARG A 274 9.90 -25.22 9.54
C ARG A 274 10.75 -25.79 10.67
N LEU A 275 11.95 -25.26 10.90
CA LEU A 275 12.81 -25.67 12.02
C LEU A 275 12.10 -25.40 13.36
N MET A 276 11.56 -24.20 13.52
CA MET A 276 10.85 -23.80 14.73
C MET A 276 9.58 -24.62 14.93
N GLU A 277 8.80 -24.87 13.87
CA GLU A 277 7.61 -25.71 13.95
C GLU A 277 7.95 -27.15 14.35
N THR A 278 8.95 -27.77 13.71
CA THR A 278 9.37 -29.14 14.05
C THR A 278 9.84 -29.21 15.51
N ALA A 279 10.61 -28.20 15.96
CA ALA A 279 11.03 -28.13 17.36
C ALA A 279 9.85 -27.94 18.33
N ILE A 280 8.90 -27.06 18.02
CA ILE A 280 7.75 -26.77 18.88
C ILE A 280 6.77 -27.94 18.91
N SER A 281 6.45 -28.54 17.77
CA SER A 281 5.52 -29.67 17.66
C SER A 281 6.04 -30.91 18.40
N GLU A 282 7.32 -31.26 18.25
CA GLU A 282 7.93 -32.37 18.97
C GLU A 282 8.02 -32.13 20.49
N ASN A 283 8.09 -30.86 20.91
CA ASN A 283 8.25 -30.48 22.31
C ASN A 283 7.03 -29.73 22.86
N TYR A 284 5.86 -29.92 22.26
CA TYR A 284 4.69 -29.08 22.55
C TYR A 284 4.32 -29.11 24.03
N ASP A 285 4.34 -30.29 24.66
CA ASP A 285 4.06 -30.46 26.10
C ASP A 285 5.04 -29.70 26.99
N ARG A 286 6.26 -29.48 26.52
CA ARG A 286 7.29 -28.76 27.28
C ARG A 286 7.24 -27.27 27.02
N VAL A 287 7.10 -26.87 25.75
CA VAL A 287 6.93 -25.46 25.38
C VAL A 287 5.67 -24.93 26.07
N SER A 288 4.54 -25.62 25.98
CA SER A 288 3.32 -25.24 26.71
C SER A 288 3.51 -25.13 28.23
N ARG A 289 4.38 -25.94 28.84
CA ARG A 289 4.78 -25.81 30.25
C ARG A 289 5.67 -24.61 30.53
N LEU A 290 6.64 -24.31 29.66
CA LEU A 290 7.51 -23.13 29.78
C LEU A 290 6.72 -21.83 29.65
N TRP A 291 5.73 -21.83 28.76
CA TRP A 291 4.81 -20.72 28.56
C TRP A 291 3.62 -20.74 29.53
N ALA A 292 3.45 -21.78 30.35
CA ALA A 292 2.38 -21.88 31.34
C ALA A 292 2.28 -20.67 32.29
N PRO A 293 3.37 -20.07 32.82
CA PRO A 293 3.27 -18.87 33.65
C PRO A 293 2.78 -17.65 32.87
N LEU A 294 3.31 -17.40 31.66
CA LEU A 294 2.85 -16.33 30.78
C LEU A 294 1.39 -16.55 30.35
N ALA A 295 1.03 -17.76 29.99
CA ALA A 295 -0.34 -18.16 29.70
C ALA A 295 -1.23 -18.09 30.95
N ALA A 296 -0.70 -18.27 32.17
CA ALA A 296 -1.44 -18.06 33.42
C ALA A 296 -1.68 -16.58 33.68
N VAL A 297 -0.71 -15.70 33.41
CA VAL A 297 -0.89 -14.24 33.46
C VAL A 297 -1.90 -13.78 32.42
N GLY A 298 -1.75 -14.21 31.16
CA GLY A 298 -2.71 -13.95 30.08
C GLY A 298 -4.10 -14.49 30.41
N ARG A 299 -4.20 -15.68 31.03
CA ARG A 299 -5.46 -16.19 31.55
C ARG A 299 -5.97 -15.38 32.73
N ARG A 300 -5.14 -14.83 33.62
CA ARG A 300 -5.62 -13.99 34.75
C ARG A 300 -6.16 -12.66 34.27
N ILE A 301 -5.47 -12.01 33.35
CA ILE A 301 -5.90 -10.74 32.73
C ILE A 301 -7.13 -11.00 31.84
N GLY A 302 -7.12 -12.09 31.08
CA GLY A 302 -8.19 -12.48 30.19
C GLY A 302 -9.36 -13.18 30.88
N GLN A 303 -9.24 -13.68 32.12
CA GLN A 303 -10.32 -14.37 32.84
C GLN A 303 -11.50 -13.47 33.18
N PRO A 304 -11.35 -12.24 33.71
CA PRO A 304 -12.49 -11.36 33.93
C PRO A 304 -13.20 -11.06 32.60
N VAL A 305 -12.43 -10.78 31.54
CA VAL A 305 -12.98 -10.58 30.18
C VAL A 305 -13.66 -11.84 29.67
N ALA A 306 -13.05 -13.01 29.80
CA ALA A 306 -13.58 -14.29 29.33
C ALA A 306 -14.80 -14.78 30.13
N ARG A 307 -14.91 -14.40 31.42
CA ARG A 307 -16.08 -14.67 32.26
C ARG A 307 -17.20 -13.70 31.94
N ALA A 308 -16.90 -12.41 31.81
CA ALA A 308 -17.85 -11.40 31.39
C ALA A 308 -18.39 -11.72 29.99
N THR A 309 -17.52 -12.08 29.05
CA THR A 309 -17.92 -12.48 27.70
C THR A 309 -18.62 -13.83 27.68
N ARG A 310 -18.31 -14.81 28.53
CA ARG A 310 -19.11 -16.06 28.62
C ARG A 310 -20.49 -15.85 29.22
N ALA A 311 -20.58 -15.04 30.27
CA ALA A 311 -21.85 -14.69 30.90
C ALA A 311 -22.72 -13.88 29.94
N ALA A 312 -22.11 -12.95 29.20
CA ALA A 312 -22.78 -12.21 28.13
C ALA A 312 -23.07 -13.12 26.92
N SER A 313 -22.19 -14.03 26.53
CA SER A 313 -22.36 -14.91 25.35
C SER A 313 -23.45 -15.93 25.53
N ALA A 314 -23.80 -16.30 26.76
CA ALA A 314 -24.97 -17.11 27.04
C ALA A 314 -26.28 -16.39 26.68
N ARG A 315 -26.26 -15.04 26.60
CA ARG A 315 -27.39 -14.18 26.24
C ARG A 315 -27.27 -13.59 24.84
N LEU A 316 -26.06 -13.48 24.30
CA LEU A 316 -25.79 -12.91 22.99
C LEU A 316 -25.96 -13.97 21.88
N PRO A 317 -26.33 -13.55 20.65
CA PRO A 317 -26.37 -14.44 19.50
C PRO A 317 -25.00 -15.07 19.24
N ARG A 318 -24.98 -16.30 18.71
CA ARG A 318 -23.75 -17.07 18.44
C ARG A 318 -22.71 -16.32 17.58
N ALA A 319 -23.14 -15.33 16.81
CA ALA A 319 -22.28 -14.50 15.97
C ALA A 319 -21.57 -13.35 16.70
N ALA A 320 -22.02 -12.95 17.89
CA ALA A 320 -21.47 -11.82 18.64
C ALA A 320 -19.94 -11.88 18.91
N PRO A 321 -19.35 -13.01 19.35
CA PRO A 321 -17.90 -13.06 19.57
C PRO A 321 -17.09 -12.92 18.28
N LEU A 322 -17.62 -13.42 17.15
CA LEU A 322 -17.00 -13.25 15.85
C LEU A 322 -17.07 -11.78 15.41
N ALA A 323 -18.25 -11.16 15.51
CA ALA A 323 -18.44 -9.75 15.18
C ALA A 323 -17.54 -8.83 16.02
N LEU A 324 -17.42 -9.10 17.32
CA LEU A 324 -16.54 -8.34 18.22
C LEU A 324 -15.06 -8.52 17.86
N GLY A 325 -14.66 -9.73 17.48
CA GLY A 325 -13.29 -10.01 17.05
C GLY A 325 -12.95 -9.33 15.72
N VAL A 326 -13.87 -9.32 14.75
CA VAL A 326 -13.74 -8.58 13.49
C VAL A 326 -13.64 -7.07 13.75
N LEU A 327 -14.50 -6.53 14.62
CA LEU A 327 -14.44 -5.12 15.02
C LEU A 327 -13.09 -4.78 15.66
N ALA A 328 -12.62 -5.60 16.60
CA ALA A 328 -11.33 -5.39 17.24
C ALA A 328 -10.17 -5.44 16.23
N ALA A 329 -10.20 -6.38 15.28
CA ALA A 329 -9.20 -6.46 14.23
C ALA A 329 -9.24 -5.25 13.30
N ALA A 330 -10.44 -4.78 12.92
CA ALA A 330 -10.61 -3.59 12.09
C ALA A 330 -10.10 -2.31 12.76
N VAL A 331 -10.32 -2.16 14.07
CA VAL A 331 -9.78 -1.04 14.85
C VAL A 331 -8.25 -1.11 14.93
N ILE A 332 -7.68 -2.28 15.24
CA ILE A 332 -6.22 -2.45 15.31
C ILE A 332 -5.59 -2.20 13.94
N ALA A 333 -6.19 -2.72 12.87
CA ALA A 333 -5.72 -2.48 11.50
C ALA A 333 -5.82 -1.00 11.09
N GLY A 334 -6.81 -0.25 11.62
CA GLY A 334 -6.93 1.20 11.40
C GLY A 334 -5.70 1.98 11.86
N PHE A 335 -5.04 1.55 12.95
CA PHE A 335 -3.80 2.18 13.46
C PHE A 335 -2.58 2.02 12.54
N VAL A 336 -2.69 1.30 11.43
CA VAL A 336 -1.68 1.34 10.36
C VAL A 336 -1.62 2.72 9.72
N ASP A 337 -2.78 3.38 9.59
CA ASP A 337 -2.84 4.73 9.04
C ASP A 337 -2.35 5.77 10.08
N PRO A 338 -1.37 6.63 9.73
CA PRO A 338 -0.88 7.67 10.63
C PRO A 338 -1.94 8.69 11.06
N THR A 339 -2.97 8.90 10.25
CA THR A 339 -4.08 9.85 10.50
C THR A 339 -5.21 9.22 11.32
N PHE A 340 -5.06 7.94 11.71
CA PHE A 340 -6.07 7.25 12.50
C PHE A 340 -6.24 7.86 13.89
N GLY A 341 -7.47 8.23 14.23
CA GLY A 341 -7.81 8.94 15.45
C GLY A 341 -9.32 9.12 15.64
N TRP A 342 -9.71 10.18 16.35
CA TRP A 342 -11.13 10.51 16.59
C TRP A 342 -11.68 11.44 15.51
N ASN A 343 -11.65 10.98 14.25
CA ASN A 343 -12.16 11.72 13.11
C ASN A 343 -13.09 10.84 12.24
N ALA A 344 -13.84 11.47 11.33
CA ALA A 344 -14.79 10.77 10.47
C ALA A 344 -14.09 9.82 9.47
N GLY A 345 -12.89 10.16 9.01
CA GLY A 345 -12.04 9.30 8.18
C GLY A 345 -11.71 7.97 8.88
N SER A 346 -11.44 7.99 10.18
CA SER A 346 -11.12 6.81 10.99
C SER A 346 -12.33 5.89 11.17
N VAL A 347 -13.53 6.45 11.35
CA VAL A 347 -14.78 5.67 11.40
C VAL A 347 -15.01 4.97 10.05
N ARG A 348 -14.82 5.70 8.96
CA ARG A 348 -14.93 5.18 7.58
C ARG A 348 -13.92 4.06 7.33
N MET A 349 -12.66 4.26 7.70
CA MET A 349 -11.58 3.28 7.63
C MET A 349 -11.91 1.99 8.42
N VAL A 350 -12.39 2.12 9.66
CA VAL A 350 -12.83 0.96 10.46
C VAL A 350 -13.97 0.23 9.76
N ALA A 351 -14.94 0.95 9.19
CA ALA A 351 -16.02 0.33 8.44
C ALA A 351 -15.50 -0.43 7.20
N SER A 352 -14.58 0.17 6.44
CA SER A 352 -13.94 -0.48 5.28
C SER A 352 -13.19 -1.74 5.69
N ASN A 353 -12.43 -1.70 6.79
CA ASN A 353 -11.74 -2.85 7.35
C ASN A 353 -12.71 -3.94 7.87
N ILE A 354 -13.85 -3.58 8.46
CA ILE A 354 -14.90 -4.54 8.85
C ILE A 354 -15.42 -5.28 7.62
N VAL A 355 -15.66 -4.58 6.51
CA VAL A 355 -16.05 -5.22 5.25
C VAL A 355 -14.95 -6.15 4.75
N ALA A 356 -13.69 -5.69 4.75
CA ALA A 356 -12.57 -6.48 4.28
C ALA A 356 -12.38 -7.78 5.08
N PHE A 357 -12.35 -7.71 6.41
CA PHE A 357 -12.31 -8.89 7.29
C PHE A 357 -13.59 -9.72 7.22
N GLY A 358 -14.75 -9.09 7.01
CA GLY A 358 -16.02 -9.78 6.85
C GLY A 358 -16.04 -10.64 5.59
N VAL A 359 -15.55 -10.12 4.47
CA VAL A 359 -15.38 -10.87 3.24
C VAL A 359 -14.34 -11.97 3.45
N GLU A 360 -13.08 -11.62 3.72
CA GLU A 360 -11.99 -12.59 3.77
C GLU A 360 -12.24 -13.70 4.80
N ALA A 361 -12.56 -13.32 6.04
CA ALA A 361 -12.59 -14.27 7.13
C ALA A 361 -13.96 -14.92 7.32
N VAL A 362 -15.04 -14.13 7.32
CA VAL A 362 -16.39 -14.66 7.61
C VAL A 362 -16.96 -15.35 6.38
N ALA A 363 -16.92 -14.72 5.21
CA ALA A 363 -17.42 -15.35 3.99
C ALA A 363 -16.52 -16.52 3.54
N GLY A 364 -15.20 -16.43 3.71
CA GLY A 364 -14.28 -17.55 3.50
C GLY A 364 -14.59 -18.76 4.37
N ALA A 365 -14.71 -18.57 5.68
CA ALA A 365 -15.09 -19.63 6.60
C ALA A 365 -16.47 -20.23 6.28
N ALA A 366 -17.45 -19.37 5.95
CA ALA A 366 -18.80 -19.81 5.57
C ALA A 366 -18.80 -20.64 4.28
N LEU A 367 -18.00 -20.24 3.27
CA LEU A 367 -17.83 -20.96 2.02
C LEU A 367 -17.21 -22.34 2.27
N VAL A 368 -16.07 -22.40 2.97
CA VAL A 368 -15.38 -23.67 3.28
C VAL A 368 -16.30 -24.59 4.07
N ALA A 369 -17.02 -24.07 5.07
CA ALA A 369 -18.01 -24.85 5.83
C ALA A 369 -19.18 -25.34 4.96
N GLY A 370 -19.66 -24.50 4.04
CA GLY A 370 -20.71 -24.85 3.08
C GLY A 370 -20.29 -25.98 2.14
N VAL A 371 -19.07 -25.89 1.60
CA VAL A 371 -18.49 -26.91 0.73
C VAL A 371 -18.24 -28.21 1.49
N ALA A 372 -17.71 -28.13 2.71
CA ALA A 372 -17.48 -29.31 3.54
C ALA A 372 -18.78 -30.06 3.86
N ARG A 373 -19.85 -29.32 4.22
CA ARG A 373 -21.20 -29.89 4.40
C ARG A 373 -21.72 -30.55 3.12
N ARG A 374 -21.57 -29.88 1.97
CA ARG A 374 -22.02 -30.40 0.68
C ARG A 374 -21.29 -31.69 0.27
N TRP A 375 -20.03 -31.84 0.66
CA TRP A 375 -19.23 -33.03 0.40
C TRP A 375 -19.33 -34.08 1.50
N ALA A 376 -20.22 -33.90 2.48
CA ALA A 376 -20.36 -34.78 3.65
C ALA A 376 -19.05 -35.03 4.41
N ILE A 377 -18.07 -34.14 4.26
CA ILE A 377 -16.87 -34.12 5.09
C ILE A 377 -17.39 -33.61 6.43
N SER A 378 -17.49 -34.45 7.45
CA SER A 378 -18.06 -34.08 8.76
C SER A 378 -17.10 -33.19 9.52
N PRO A 379 -17.19 -31.86 9.45
CA PRO A 379 -16.25 -31.01 10.11
C PRO A 379 -16.89 -30.72 11.46
N THR A 380 -16.33 -31.23 12.54
CA THR A 380 -16.55 -30.61 13.86
C THR A 380 -15.80 -29.27 13.94
N ALA A 381 -15.79 -28.51 12.83
CA ALA A 381 -15.15 -27.22 12.71
C ALA A 381 -15.92 -26.23 13.58
N ARG A 382 -15.23 -25.73 14.60
CA ARG A 382 -15.69 -24.60 15.37
C ARG A 382 -15.02 -23.37 14.79
N VAL A 383 -15.81 -22.52 14.13
CA VAL A 383 -15.36 -21.17 13.79
C VAL A 383 -15.20 -20.44 15.12
N GLY A 384 -13.97 -20.07 15.44
CA GLY A 384 -13.63 -19.39 16.68
C GLY A 384 -12.55 -18.37 16.43
N LEU A 385 -12.66 -17.22 17.10
CA LEU A 385 -11.60 -16.23 17.10
C LEU A 385 -10.40 -16.80 17.86
N VAL A 386 -9.26 -16.94 17.19
CA VAL A 386 -8.00 -17.26 17.87
C VAL A 386 -7.46 -15.97 18.46
N ALA A 387 -7.65 -15.74 19.76
CA ALA A 387 -7.21 -14.49 20.41
C ALA A 387 -5.72 -14.16 20.17
N GLY A 388 -4.89 -15.18 19.92
CA GLY A 388 -3.48 -15.01 19.54
C GLY A 388 -3.28 -14.27 18.23
N SER A 389 -4.15 -14.41 17.23
CA SER A 389 -4.00 -13.70 15.94
C SER A 389 -4.21 -12.20 16.09
N LEU A 390 -5.08 -11.78 17.01
CA LEU A 390 -5.25 -10.35 17.34
C LEU A 390 -4.00 -9.76 18.00
N GLY A 391 -3.32 -10.55 18.85
CA GLY A 391 -2.05 -10.15 19.45
C GLY A 391 -0.91 -10.04 18.42
N ILE A 392 -0.87 -10.94 17.44
CA ILE A 392 0.07 -10.87 16.31
C ILE A 392 -0.25 -9.64 15.46
N LEU A 393 -1.51 -9.40 15.12
CA LEU A 393 -1.94 -8.21 14.38
C LEU A 393 -1.51 -6.93 15.11
N LEU A 394 -1.79 -6.83 16.41
CA LEU A 394 -1.35 -5.69 17.22
C LEU A 394 0.17 -5.52 17.20
N ALA A 395 0.93 -6.61 17.36
CA ALA A 395 2.39 -6.55 17.30
C ALA A 395 2.90 -6.10 15.93
N SER A 396 2.28 -6.55 14.84
CA SER A 396 2.61 -6.11 13.48
C SER A 396 2.34 -4.62 13.28
N VAL A 397 1.21 -4.12 13.77
CA VAL A 397 0.88 -2.68 13.69
C VAL A 397 1.84 -1.86 14.53
N LEU A 398 2.13 -2.28 15.77
CA LEU A 398 3.12 -1.61 16.62
C LEU A 398 4.50 -1.60 15.97
N LEU A 399 4.93 -2.72 15.39
CA LEU A 399 6.22 -2.81 14.70
C LEU A 399 6.26 -1.84 13.51
N SER A 400 5.22 -1.84 12.66
CA SER A 400 5.08 -0.92 11.52
C SER A 400 5.15 0.54 11.96
N ARG A 401 4.46 0.91 13.03
CA ARG A 401 4.49 2.27 13.59
C ARG A 401 5.85 2.64 14.17
N LEU A 402 6.54 1.69 14.81
CA LEU A 402 7.87 1.92 15.39
C LEU A 402 8.97 2.02 14.33
N THR A 403 8.84 1.29 13.22
CA THR A 403 9.84 1.28 12.14
C THR A 403 9.53 2.30 11.04
N GLY A 404 8.36 2.95 11.06
CA GLY A 404 7.91 3.83 9.99
C GLY A 404 7.63 3.09 8.68
N PHE A 405 7.47 1.76 8.73
CA PHE A 405 7.24 0.92 7.57
C PHE A 405 5.74 0.96 7.24
N ALA A 406 5.36 1.88 6.35
CA ALA A 406 4.01 2.04 5.81
C ALA A 406 3.96 1.33 4.45
N PRO A 407 3.77 0.01 4.43
CA PRO A 407 2.50 -0.53 4.84
C PRO A 407 2.67 -1.33 6.11
N GLY A 408 1.75 -1.14 7.05
CA GLY A 408 1.51 -2.16 8.05
C GLY A 408 1.44 -3.49 7.32
N VAL A 409 2.39 -4.37 7.60
CA VAL A 409 2.32 -5.74 7.11
C VAL A 409 1.18 -6.37 7.92
N VAL A 410 -0.04 -6.03 7.51
CA VAL A 410 -1.27 -6.64 7.95
C VAL A 410 -1.24 -7.99 7.30
N PHE A 411 -0.40 -8.87 7.84
CA PHE A 411 -0.56 -10.30 7.65
C PHE A 411 -2.01 -10.55 8.04
N GLY A 412 -2.82 -10.88 7.03
CA GLY A 412 -4.27 -10.98 7.19
C GLY A 412 -4.61 -11.67 8.50
N LEU A 413 -5.59 -11.13 9.23
CA LEU A 413 -6.04 -11.73 10.47
C LEU A 413 -6.37 -13.19 10.17
N ILE A 414 -5.50 -14.11 10.60
CA ILE A 414 -5.76 -15.53 10.44
C ILE A 414 -6.90 -15.84 11.41
N ILE A 415 -8.14 -15.67 10.97
CA ILE A 415 -9.27 -16.39 11.54
C ILE A 415 -9.05 -17.81 11.04
N ALA A 416 -8.26 -18.56 11.80
CA ALA A 416 -8.14 -19.98 11.58
C ALA A 416 -9.54 -20.55 11.79
N ALA A 417 -10.25 -20.86 10.71
CA ALA A 417 -11.19 -21.94 10.73
C ALA A 417 -10.35 -23.19 11.02
N ALA A 418 -10.08 -23.44 12.31
CA ALA A 418 -9.29 -24.57 12.76
C ALA A 418 -10.09 -25.82 12.42
N LEU A 419 -9.87 -26.32 11.20
CA LEU A 419 -10.35 -27.62 10.77
C LEU A 419 -9.69 -28.63 11.72
N PRO A 420 -10.48 -29.50 12.38
CA PRO A 420 -9.92 -30.49 13.28
C PRO A 420 -8.82 -31.30 12.59
N ALA A 421 -7.73 -31.57 13.31
CA ALA A 421 -6.54 -32.29 12.80
C ALA A 421 -6.81 -33.74 12.30
N ALA A 422 -8.07 -34.20 12.34
CA ALA A 422 -8.49 -35.56 12.02
C ALA A 422 -9.24 -35.66 10.66
N LEU A 423 -8.92 -34.80 9.69
CA LEU A 423 -9.42 -34.98 8.33
C LEU A 423 -8.59 -36.00 7.55
N SER A 424 -9.23 -36.75 6.67
CA SER A 424 -8.51 -37.59 5.71
C SER A 424 -7.62 -36.70 4.83
N THR A 425 -6.45 -37.19 4.40
CA THR A 425 -5.52 -36.42 3.55
C THR A 425 -6.19 -35.86 2.29
N ARG A 426 -7.15 -36.61 1.72
CA ARG A 426 -7.89 -36.18 0.53
C ARG A 426 -8.88 -35.06 0.82
N ASP A 427 -9.60 -35.14 1.94
CA ASP A 427 -10.58 -34.11 2.31
C ASP A 427 -9.88 -32.82 2.77
N GLY A 428 -8.78 -32.96 3.51
CA GLY A 428 -7.90 -31.85 3.86
C GLY A 428 -7.36 -31.13 2.61
N LEU A 429 -6.87 -31.88 1.62
CA LEU A 429 -6.42 -31.29 0.35
C LEU A 429 -7.54 -30.55 -0.38
N ARG A 430 -8.74 -31.14 -0.46
CA ARG A 430 -9.88 -30.52 -1.16
C ARG A 430 -10.31 -29.21 -0.50
N LEU A 431 -10.40 -29.19 0.82
CA LEU A 431 -10.77 -27.97 1.56
C LEU A 431 -9.67 -26.91 1.49
N ALA A 432 -8.40 -27.31 1.60
CA ALA A 432 -7.26 -26.41 1.42
C ALA A 432 -7.28 -25.72 0.05
N VAL A 433 -7.54 -26.48 -1.03
CA VAL A 433 -7.65 -25.91 -2.39
C VAL A 433 -8.81 -24.92 -2.49
N VAL A 434 -9.96 -25.22 -1.88
CA VAL A 434 -11.12 -24.31 -1.87
C VAL A 434 -10.81 -23.03 -1.11
N GLU A 435 -10.14 -23.14 0.05
CA GLU A 435 -9.73 -21.99 0.87
C GLU A 435 -8.75 -21.10 0.11
N ILE A 436 -7.68 -21.66 -0.46
CA ILE A 436 -6.69 -20.92 -1.25
C ILE A 436 -7.34 -20.27 -2.48
N ALA A 437 -8.19 -21.01 -3.20
CA ALA A 437 -8.89 -20.48 -4.36
C ALA A 437 -9.84 -19.34 -3.99
N TYR A 438 -10.49 -19.42 -2.83
CA TYR A 438 -11.34 -18.35 -2.32
C TYR A 438 -10.53 -17.10 -1.96
N VAL A 439 -9.47 -17.25 -1.17
CA VAL A 439 -8.64 -16.12 -0.72
C VAL A 439 -7.98 -15.43 -1.91
N ALA A 440 -7.37 -16.20 -2.80
CA ALA A 440 -6.77 -15.66 -4.02
C ALA A 440 -7.84 -15.02 -4.93
N GLY A 441 -8.98 -15.70 -5.12
CA GLY A 441 -10.07 -15.22 -5.97
C GLY A 441 -10.70 -13.93 -5.44
N ALA A 442 -11.02 -13.85 -4.16
CA ALA A 442 -11.61 -12.67 -3.53
C ALA A 442 -10.65 -11.47 -3.57
N GLY A 443 -9.39 -11.66 -3.20
CA GLY A 443 -8.38 -10.60 -3.26
C GLY A 443 -8.13 -10.08 -4.68
N MET A 444 -8.05 -11.00 -5.64
CA MET A 444 -7.85 -10.67 -7.06
C MET A 444 -9.07 -9.97 -7.66
N SER A 445 -10.28 -10.49 -7.44
CA SER A 445 -11.51 -9.87 -7.93
C SER A 445 -11.71 -8.47 -7.34
N ALA A 446 -11.41 -8.29 -6.05
CA ALA A 446 -11.45 -6.97 -5.43
C ALA A 446 -10.42 -6.02 -6.04
N TRP A 447 -9.24 -6.51 -6.43
CA TRP A 447 -8.18 -5.69 -7.03
C TRP A 447 -8.54 -5.21 -8.43
N PHE A 448 -9.12 -6.09 -9.26
CA PHE A 448 -9.63 -5.70 -10.56
C PHE A 448 -10.82 -4.73 -10.43
N LEU A 449 -11.73 -5.00 -9.51
CA LEU A 449 -12.86 -4.11 -9.25
C LEU A 449 -12.40 -2.74 -8.73
N TYR A 450 -11.37 -2.72 -7.87
CA TYR A 450 -10.69 -1.50 -7.45
C TYR A 450 -10.11 -0.76 -8.65
N GLY A 451 -9.40 -1.44 -9.56
CA GLY A 451 -8.84 -0.83 -10.77
C GLY A 451 -9.87 -0.14 -11.66
N VAL A 452 -11.08 -0.72 -11.78
CA VAL A 452 -12.16 -0.16 -12.61
C VAL A 452 -12.91 0.97 -11.89
N LEU A 453 -13.08 0.85 -10.57
CA LEU A 453 -13.93 1.77 -9.80
C LEU A 453 -13.17 2.90 -9.11
N ALA A 454 -11.86 2.77 -8.86
CA ALA A 454 -11.11 3.73 -8.06
C ALA A 454 -11.14 5.14 -8.67
N GLU A 455 -10.85 5.28 -9.95
CA GLU A 455 -10.85 6.59 -10.63
C GLU A 455 -12.24 7.27 -10.63
N PRO A 456 -13.34 6.63 -11.11
CA PRO A 456 -14.64 7.29 -11.12
C PRO A 456 -15.16 7.61 -9.71
N LEU A 457 -14.92 6.73 -8.73
CA LEU A 457 -15.34 6.94 -7.33
C LEU A 457 -14.52 8.02 -6.62
N THR A 458 -13.22 8.14 -6.93
CA THR A 458 -12.40 9.20 -6.32
C THR A 458 -12.73 10.58 -6.90
N ARG A 459 -13.16 10.66 -8.17
CA ARG A 459 -13.58 11.90 -8.83
C ARG A 459 -14.86 12.51 -8.25
N SER A 460 -15.85 11.70 -7.84
CA SER A 460 -17.05 12.20 -7.15
C SER A 460 -16.76 12.69 -5.73
N GLY A 461 -15.70 12.20 -5.11
CA GLY A 461 -15.21 12.66 -3.81
C GLY A 461 -16.10 12.30 -2.61
N GLY A 462 -17.14 11.47 -2.79
CA GLY A 462 -18.08 11.12 -1.74
C GLY A 462 -17.49 10.22 -0.65
N ILE A 463 -18.06 10.29 0.56
CA ILE A 463 -17.66 9.45 1.71
C ILE A 463 -17.89 7.95 1.39
N LEU A 464 -19.02 7.63 0.74
CA LEU A 464 -19.34 6.26 0.33
C LEU A 464 -18.40 5.74 -0.75
N ASP A 465 -17.98 6.62 -1.66
CA ASP A 465 -17.07 6.29 -2.74
C ASP A 465 -15.69 5.95 -2.17
N ARG A 466 -15.18 6.80 -1.26
CA ARG A 466 -13.94 6.54 -0.51
C ARG A 466 -14.01 5.27 0.33
N PHE A 467 -15.13 5.04 1.01
CA PHE A 467 -15.39 3.80 1.75
C PHE A 467 -15.29 2.56 0.84
N ALA A 468 -15.91 2.59 -0.34
CA ALA A 468 -15.91 1.48 -1.28
C ALA A 468 -14.50 1.19 -1.83
N VAL A 469 -13.78 2.24 -2.23
CA VAL A 469 -12.39 2.14 -2.72
C VAL A 469 -11.48 1.50 -1.66
N GLU A 470 -11.55 1.97 -0.41
CA GLU A 470 -10.74 1.41 0.67
C GLU A 470 -11.18 0.00 1.09
N ALA A 471 -12.47 -0.32 1.02
CA ALA A 471 -12.96 -1.66 1.31
C ALA A 471 -12.41 -2.66 0.27
N LEU A 472 -12.43 -2.29 -1.02
CA LEU A 472 -11.86 -3.11 -2.09
C LEU A 472 -10.35 -3.28 -1.92
N ALA A 473 -9.63 -2.17 -1.67
CA ALA A 473 -8.20 -2.23 -1.39
C ALA A 473 -7.89 -3.10 -0.16
N GLY A 474 -8.66 -2.97 0.91
CA GLY A 474 -8.55 -3.81 2.11
C GLY A 474 -8.77 -5.31 1.82
N ILE A 475 -9.77 -5.67 1.02
CA ILE A 475 -10.02 -7.06 0.60
C ILE A 475 -8.83 -7.59 -0.21
N THR A 476 -8.29 -6.79 -1.13
CA THR A 476 -7.09 -7.14 -1.90
C THR A 476 -5.89 -7.35 -0.99
N VAL A 477 -5.57 -6.38 -0.13
CA VAL A 477 -4.41 -6.46 0.77
C VAL A 477 -4.53 -7.67 1.69
N LEU A 478 -5.67 -7.89 2.34
CA LEU A 478 -5.87 -9.05 3.22
C LEU A 478 -5.77 -10.38 2.46
N GLY A 479 -6.48 -10.51 1.33
CA GLY A 479 -6.50 -11.76 0.57
C GLY A 479 -5.14 -12.12 0.00
N ILE A 480 -4.46 -11.16 -0.62
CA ILE A 480 -3.18 -11.39 -1.31
C ILE A 480 -2.03 -11.55 -0.30
N SER A 481 -2.01 -10.77 0.79
CA SER A 481 -0.99 -10.90 1.85
C SER A 481 -1.10 -12.21 2.66
N ALA A 482 -2.28 -12.82 2.70
CA ALA A 482 -2.47 -14.09 3.39
C ALA A 482 -1.84 -15.27 2.63
N LEU A 483 -1.69 -15.20 1.30
CA LEU A 483 -1.26 -16.32 0.47
C LEU A 483 0.13 -16.87 0.84
N PRO A 484 1.21 -16.07 0.97
CA PRO A 484 2.53 -16.59 1.29
C PRO A 484 2.56 -17.35 2.61
N ILE A 485 1.79 -16.88 3.62
CA ILE A 485 1.70 -17.53 4.92
C ILE A 485 0.84 -18.79 4.85
N MET A 486 -0.38 -18.68 4.32
CA MET A 486 -1.32 -19.79 4.21
C MET A 486 -0.75 -20.98 3.40
N LEU A 487 0.11 -20.68 2.43
CA LEU A 487 0.78 -21.68 1.60
C LEU A 487 2.04 -22.28 2.25
N LEU A 488 2.49 -21.79 3.41
CA LEU A 488 3.60 -22.44 4.11
C LEU A 488 3.23 -23.88 4.47
N PRO A 489 4.19 -24.82 4.39
CA PRO A 489 3.95 -26.24 4.65
C PRO A 489 3.93 -26.54 6.16
N LEU A 490 3.28 -25.69 6.96
CA LEU A 490 3.15 -25.83 8.41
C LEU A 490 1.78 -26.42 8.76
N GLY A 491 1.76 -27.30 9.75
CA GLY A 491 0.56 -27.97 10.24
C GLY A 491 -0.53 -26.98 10.66
N GLY A 492 -1.74 -27.20 10.13
CA GLY A 492 -2.90 -26.34 10.36
C GLY A 492 -3.11 -25.27 9.30
N LEU A 493 -2.18 -25.09 8.36
CA LEU A 493 -2.33 -24.23 7.20
C LEU A 493 -2.71 -25.03 5.95
N ALA A 494 -3.36 -24.39 4.98
CA ALA A 494 -3.77 -25.03 3.73
C ALA A 494 -2.56 -25.60 2.95
N GLY A 495 -1.40 -24.92 3.04
CA GLY A 495 -0.15 -25.34 2.41
C GLY A 495 0.33 -26.73 2.84
N SER A 496 0.13 -27.16 4.10
CA SER A 496 0.58 -28.48 4.55
C SER A 496 -0.16 -29.63 3.86
N ALA A 497 -1.45 -29.44 3.59
CA ALA A 497 -2.25 -30.45 2.91
C ALA A 497 -1.76 -30.64 1.46
N ILE A 498 -1.48 -29.54 0.75
CA ILE A 498 -0.92 -29.57 -0.61
C ILE A 498 0.47 -30.21 -0.61
N PHE A 499 1.34 -29.78 0.32
CA PHE A 499 2.70 -30.30 0.44
C PHE A 499 2.74 -31.80 0.71
N SER A 500 1.85 -32.30 1.57
CA SER A 500 1.74 -33.73 1.88
C SER A 500 1.26 -34.55 0.69
N ALA A 501 0.47 -33.96 -0.21
CA ALA A 501 -0.04 -34.63 -1.41
C ALA A 501 0.98 -34.64 -2.56
N SER A 502 1.63 -33.50 -2.84
CA SER A 502 2.65 -33.37 -3.88
C SER A 502 3.53 -32.15 -3.65
N ARG A 503 4.83 -32.38 -3.40
CA ARG A 503 5.82 -31.32 -3.21
C ARG A 503 5.96 -30.41 -4.44
N GLY A 504 5.91 -30.99 -5.64
CA GLY A 504 5.98 -30.21 -6.88
C GLY A 504 4.78 -29.29 -7.08
N MET A 505 3.57 -29.79 -6.79
CA MET A 505 2.36 -28.98 -6.83
C MET A 505 2.39 -27.86 -5.79
N TRP A 506 2.89 -28.14 -4.59
CA TRP A 506 3.10 -27.12 -3.57
C TRP A 506 4.06 -26.02 -4.04
N ILE A 507 5.22 -26.37 -4.63
CA ILE A 507 6.17 -25.38 -5.17
C ILE A 507 5.47 -24.47 -6.18
N ILE A 508 4.70 -25.04 -7.11
CA ILE A 508 3.99 -24.26 -8.15
C ILE A 508 2.97 -23.31 -7.52
N VAL A 509 2.11 -23.81 -6.62
CA VAL A 509 1.07 -22.98 -5.98
C VAL A 509 1.69 -21.92 -5.09
N TYR A 510 2.74 -22.26 -4.34
CA TYR A 510 3.47 -21.33 -3.50
C TYR A 510 4.13 -20.23 -4.33
N ALA A 511 4.86 -20.59 -5.39
CA ALA A 511 5.48 -19.63 -6.30
C ALA A 511 4.43 -18.71 -6.93
N ALA A 512 3.27 -19.23 -7.34
CA ALA A 512 2.17 -18.43 -7.87
C ALA A 512 1.61 -17.45 -6.83
N GLY A 513 1.27 -17.92 -5.63
CA GLY A 513 0.72 -17.07 -4.56
C GLY A 513 1.71 -16.01 -4.08
N ALA A 514 2.99 -16.35 -4.01
CA ALA A 514 4.03 -15.43 -3.57
C ALA A 514 4.44 -14.44 -4.69
N SER A 515 4.38 -14.85 -5.97
CA SER A 515 4.54 -13.91 -7.09
C SER A 515 3.38 -12.92 -7.13
N LEU A 516 2.15 -13.40 -6.91
CA LEU A 516 0.98 -12.55 -6.81
C LEU A 516 1.10 -11.53 -5.66
N PHE A 517 1.58 -11.98 -4.50
CA PHE A 517 1.93 -11.10 -3.40
C PHE A 517 2.89 -9.99 -3.81
N MET A 518 4.01 -10.35 -4.46
CA MET A 518 4.98 -9.34 -4.85
C MET A 518 4.44 -8.40 -5.93
N VAL A 519 3.76 -8.92 -6.96
CA VAL A 519 3.26 -8.08 -8.06
C VAL A 519 2.22 -7.06 -7.59
N VAL A 520 1.36 -7.44 -6.63
CA VAL A 520 0.27 -6.58 -6.17
C VAL A 520 0.68 -5.68 -5.00
N LEU A 521 1.48 -6.20 -4.06
CA LEU A 521 1.77 -5.49 -2.81
C LEU A 521 3.18 -4.90 -2.73
N LEU A 522 4.14 -5.32 -3.56
CA LEU A 522 5.47 -4.70 -3.58
C LEU A 522 5.46 -3.30 -4.19
N PRO A 523 4.66 -2.99 -5.23
CA PRO A 523 4.54 -1.63 -5.76
C PRO A 523 3.73 -0.69 -4.86
N PHE A 524 3.29 -1.13 -3.68
CA PHE A 524 2.51 -0.31 -2.77
C PHE A 524 3.35 0.92 -2.35
N PRO A 525 2.84 2.16 -2.50
CA PRO A 525 3.57 3.37 -2.10
C PRO A 525 4.02 3.28 -0.63
N GLY A 526 5.21 3.82 -0.32
CA GLY A 526 5.80 3.72 1.02
C GLY A 526 6.36 2.35 1.42
N SER A 527 6.17 1.29 0.62
CA SER A 527 6.50 -0.08 1.04
C SER A 527 7.94 -0.52 0.86
N TRP A 528 8.57 -0.26 -0.29
CA TRP A 528 9.93 -0.75 -0.55
C TRP A 528 10.78 0.25 -1.34
N GLU A 529 10.21 0.96 -2.31
CA GLU A 529 10.92 1.95 -3.13
C GLU A 529 11.34 3.19 -2.32
N GLU A 530 10.56 3.56 -1.30
CA GLU A 530 10.77 4.77 -0.48
C GLU A 530 11.39 4.47 0.89
N THR A 531 11.69 3.20 1.17
CA THR A 531 12.24 2.82 2.48
C THR A 531 13.70 3.28 2.56
N SER A 532 13.94 4.46 3.13
CA SER A 532 15.27 4.98 3.45
C SER A 532 16.03 4.13 4.48
N THR A 533 15.39 3.09 5.02
CA THR A 533 16.01 2.18 5.99
C THR A 533 17.14 1.40 5.31
N PRO A 534 18.37 1.49 5.82
CA PRO A 534 19.51 0.81 5.21
C PRO A 534 19.31 -0.70 5.07
N PHE A 535 19.78 -1.29 3.96
CA PHE A 535 19.72 -2.73 3.67
C PHE A 535 20.25 -3.62 4.83
N TRP A 536 21.24 -3.14 5.59
CA TRP A 536 21.80 -3.89 6.71
C TRP A 536 20.81 -4.07 7.87
N VAL A 537 19.86 -3.14 8.08
CA VAL A 537 18.83 -3.25 9.13
C VAL A 537 17.92 -4.42 8.81
N TRP A 538 17.45 -4.52 7.56
CA TRP A 538 16.64 -5.63 7.08
C TRP A 538 17.37 -6.96 7.18
N THR A 539 18.60 -6.99 6.68
CA THR A 539 19.47 -8.16 6.78
C THR A 539 19.65 -8.59 8.24
N SER A 540 19.83 -7.64 9.15
CA SER A 540 19.99 -7.89 10.59
C SER A 540 18.70 -8.42 11.22
N LEU A 541 17.53 -7.89 10.81
CA LEU A 541 16.23 -8.36 11.29
C LEU A 541 15.99 -9.82 10.89
N PHE A 542 16.20 -10.16 9.61
CA PHE A 542 16.07 -11.54 9.12
C PHE A 542 17.11 -12.48 9.73
N ALA A 543 18.36 -12.01 9.89
CA ALA A 543 19.40 -12.77 10.57
C ALA A 543 19.06 -13.02 12.04
N ALA A 544 18.57 -12.00 12.76
CA ALA A 544 18.12 -12.13 14.14
C ALA A 544 16.96 -13.14 14.26
N TYR A 545 15.97 -13.07 13.37
CA TYR A 545 14.89 -14.05 13.29
C TYR A 545 15.42 -15.47 13.08
N ALA A 546 16.33 -15.67 12.12
CA ALA A 546 16.94 -16.96 11.86
C ALA A 546 17.73 -17.48 13.07
N VAL A 547 18.52 -16.62 13.72
CA VAL A 547 19.28 -16.96 14.94
C VAL A 547 18.34 -17.38 16.07
N VAL A 548 17.25 -16.65 16.31
CA VAL A 548 16.25 -16.99 17.33
C VAL A 548 15.61 -18.35 17.03
N ALA A 549 15.19 -18.60 15.78
CA ALA A 549 14.60 -19.87 15.38
C ALA A 549 15.58 -21.04 15.58
N VAL A 550 16.85 -20.88 15.19
CA VAL A 550 17.91 -21.88 15.37
C VAL A 550 18.24 -22.09 16.85
N ALA A 551 18.26 -21.03 17.65
CA ALA A 551 18.50 -21.11 19.09
C ALA A 551 17.40 -21.90 19.80
N ILE A 552 16.12 -21.59 19.51
CA ILE A 552 14.96 -22.33 20.03
C ILE A 552 15.07 -23.81 19.63
N TRP A 553 15.33 -24.09 18.35
CA TRP A 553 15.49 -25.45 17.86
C TRP A 553 16.64 -26.18 18.58
N THR A 554 17.80 -25.55 18.74
CA THR A 554 18.98 -26.15 19.39
C THR A 554 18.74 -26.44 20.88
N VAL A 555 18.11 -25.52 21.60
CA VAL A 555 17.80 -25.70 23.03
C VAL A 555 16.83 -26.86 23.25
N LEU A 556 15.77 -26.92 22.43
CA LEU A 556 14.75 -27.96 22.52
C LEU A 556 15.31 -29.35 22.12
N THR A 557 16.18 -29.40 21.10
CA THR A 557 16.79 -30.66 20.65
C THR A 557 17.89 -31.17 21.58
N LYS A 558 18.76 -30.31 22.13
CA LYS A 558 19.82 -30.75 23.06
C LYS A 558 19.26 -31.38 24.33
N THR A 559 18.31 -30.70 24.96
CA THR A 559 17.73 -31.17 26.23
C THR A 559 16.96 -32.50 26.11
N ARG A 560 16.54 -32.88 24.90
CA ARG A 560 15.99 -34.22 24.60
C ARG A 560 17.04 -35.31 24.75
N ARG A 561 18.26 -35.10 24.26
CA ARG A 561 19.36 -36.08 24.34
C ARG A 561 19.69 -36.38 25.80
N ASP A 562 19.83 -35.34 26.62
CA ASP A 562 20.14 -35.49 28.05
C ASP A 562 19.09 -36.31 28.82
N THR A 563 17.81 -36.18 28.46
CA THR A 563 16.72 -36.92 29.12
C THR A 563 16.70 -38.39 28.69
N GLY A 564 16.94 -38.65 27.41
CA GLY A 564 17.03 -40.02 26.87
C GLY A 564 18.22 -40.79 27.44
N ASP A 565 19.38 -40.15 27.57
CA ASP A 565 20.59 -40.77 28.10
C ASP A 565 20.45 -41.09 29.60
N ARG A 566 19.80 -40.21 30.38
CA ARG A 566 19.47 -40.50 31.79
C ARG A 566 18.47 -41.64 31.95
N ALA A 567 17.47 -41.73 31.09
CA ALA A 567 16.50 -42.82 31.13
C ALA A 567 17.15 -44.18 30.81
N ARG A 568 18.06 -44.23 29.82
CA ARG A 568 18.83 -45.44 29.49
C ARG A 568 19.79 -45.85 30.62
N ALA A 569 20.51 -44.90 31.19
CA ALA A 569 21.42 -45.15 32.31
C ALA A 569 20.71 -45.69 33.57
N HIS A 570 19.42 -45.38 33.74
CA HIS A 570 18.59 -45.95 34.82
C HIS A 570 17.95 -47.29 34.45
N GLY A 571 17.54 -47.50 33.19
CA GLY A 571 16.95 -48.76 32.73
C GLY A 571 17.93 -49.94 32.69
N GLU A 572 19.22 -49.70 32.45
CA GLU A 572 20.25 -50.75 32.49
C GLU A 572 20.57 -51.26 33.91
N ARG A 573 20.02 -50.62 34.97
CA ARG A 573 20.20 -51.05 36.36
C ARG A 573 19.07 -51.92 36.88
N GLU A 574 18.10 -52.31 36.05
CA GLU A 574 17.06 -53.24 36.48
C GLU A 574 17.61 -54.68 36.43
N PRO A 575 17.83 -55.33 37.59
CA PRO A 575 18.44 -56.65 37.63
C PRO A 575 17.49 -57.66 37.01
N VAL A 576 17.97 -58.38 35.98
CA VAL A 576 17.31 -59.56 35.42
C VAL A 576 17.07 -60.54 36.59
N ARG A 577 15.80 -60.73 36.93
CA ARG A 577 15.35 -61.65 37.98
C ARG A 577 15.07 -63.03 37.41
#